data_AF-A0A7W1A005-F1
#
_entry.id   AF-A0A7W1A005-F1
#
_cell.length_a   1.000
_cell.length_b   1.000
_cell.length_c   1.000
_cell.angle_alpha   90.00
_cell.angle_beta   90.00
_cell.angle_gamma   90.00
#
_symmetry.space_group_name_H-M   'P 1'
#
loop_
_entity.id
_entity.type
_entity.pdbx_description
1 polymer ?
#
loop_
_entity_poly.entity_id
_entity_poly.type
_entity_poly.pdbx_seq_one_letter_code
_entity_poly.pdbx_strand_id
1 'polypeptide(L)' 'MCIICIDLAKGALTGRDARRHLGEMRGKLGEEHAAEVQAKITEAEKAAAAQKP' A
#
# COMPACT_ATOMS: atom_id res chain seq x y z
N MET A 1 11.65 3.67 -1.49
CA MET A 1 10.29 3.85 -2.07
C MET A 1 10.11 2.81 -3.17
N CYS A 2 9.34 1.75 -2.90
CA CYS A 2 9.15 0.62 -3.83
C CYS A 2 8.04 0.86 -4.87
N ILE A 3 7.89 -0.07 -5.83
CA ILE A 3 6.87 -0.01 -6.90
C ILE A 3 5.45 0.15 -6.33
N ILE A 4 5.12 -0.59 -5.26
CA ILE A 4 3.81 -0.52 -4.58
C ILE A 4 3.49 0.91 -4.13
N CYS A 5 4.47 1.62 -3.55
CA CYS A 5 4.27 3.01 -3.10
C CYS A 5 4.04 3.96 -4.27
N ILE A 6 4.68 3.73 -5.41
CA ILE A 6 4.53 4.56 -6.61
C ILE A 6 3.15 4.35 -7.21
N ASP A 7 2.73 3.10 -7.37
CA ASP A 7 1.44 2.77 -8.01
C ASP A 7 0.26 3.14 -7.11
N LEU A 8 0.39 2.95 -5.79
CA LEU A 8 -0.60 3.42 -4.81
C LEU A 8 -0.74 4.95 -4.82
N ALA A 9 0.38 5.69 -4.88
CA ALA A 9 0.35 7.16 -4.91
C ALA A 9 -0.25 7.72 -6.22
N LYS A 10 -0.08 7.00 -7.34
CA LYS A 10 -0.67 7.35 -8.64
C LYS A 10 -2.15 6.97 -8.76
N GLY A 11 -2.71 6.26 -7.78
CA GLY A 11 -4.04 5.66 -7.91
C GLY A 11 -4.11 4.55 -8.97
N ALA A 12 -2.97 4.05 -9.44
CA ALA A 12 -2.88 2.92 -10.36
C ALA A 12 -3.16 1.58 -9.64
N LEU A 13 -3.17 1.60 -8.31
CA LEU A 13 -3.32 0.43 -7.45
C LEU A 13 -4.24 0.77 -6.27
N THR A 14 -5.23 -0.09 -6.00
CA THR A 14 -6.11 0.10 -4.84
C THR A 14 -5.37 -0.28 -3.56
N GLY A 15 -5.80 0.24 -2.41
CA GLY A 15 -5.22 -0.16 -1.12
C GLY A 15 -5.27 -1.68 -0.89
N ARG A 16 -6.34 -2.35 -1.33
CA ARG A 16 -6.48 -3.81 -1.27
C ARG A 16 -5.44 -4.54 -2.12
N ASP A 17 -5.25 -4.11 -3.37
CA ASP A 17 -4.26 -4.73 -4.26
C ASP A 17 -2.83 -4.47 -3.75
N ALA A 18 -2.58 -3.27 -3.22
CA ALA A 18 -1.28 -2.89 -2.66
C ALA A 18 -0.94 -3.74 -1.44
N ARG A 19 -1.95 -4.07 -0.62
CA ARG A 19 -1.82 -4.98 0.52
C ARG A 19 -1.45 -6.39 0.09
N ARG A 20 -2.06 -6.89 -0.99
CA ARG A 20 -1.73 -8.20 -1.56
C ARG A 20 -0.29 -8.24 -2.06
N HIS A 21 0.13 -7.26 -2.86
CA HIS A 21 1.51 -7.18 -3.35
C HIS A 21 2.53 -7.03 -2.22
N LEU A 22 2.19 -6.29 -1.16
CA LEU A 22 3.06 -6.20 0.01
C LEU A 22 3.22 -7.57 0.69
N GLY A 23 2.15 -8.36 0.82
CA GLY A 23 2.22 -9.73 1.35
C GLY A 23 3.15 -10.64 0.55
N GLU A 24 3.15 -10.52 -0.77
CA GLU A 24 4.01 -11.31 -1.66
C GLU A 24 5.48 -10.86 -1.64
N MET A 25 5.73 -9.56 -1.42
CA MET A 25 7.08 -8.98 -1.46
C MET A 25 7.70 -8.72 -0.09
N ARG A 26 6.97 -8.88 1.01
CA ARG A 26 7.41 -8.56 2.38
C ARG A 26 8.74 -9.20 2.76
N GLY A 27 8.99 -10.44 2.34
CA GLY A 27 10.27 -11.13 2.59
C GLY A 27 11.48 -10.50 1.89
N LYS A 28 11.26 -9.68 0.85
CA LYS A 28 12.31 -8.99 0.08
C LYS A 28 12.45 -7.50 0.46
N LEU A 29 11.41 -6.88 1.01
CA LEU A 29 11.42 -5.46 1.39
C LEU A 29 12.17 -5.18 2.71
N GLY A 30 12.29 -6.19 3.58
CA GLY A 30 12.72 -5.98 4.97
C GLY A 30 11.58 -5.42 5.83
N GLU A 31 11.65 -5.68 7.14
CA GLU A 31 10.54 -5.38 8.06
C GLU A 31 10.25 -3.88 8.19
N GLU A 32 11.30 -3.05 8.22
CA GLU A 32 11.17 -1.60 8.38
C GLU A 32 10.44 -0.97 7.19
N HIS A 33 10.87 -1.29 5.97
CA HIS A 33 10.21 -0.77 4.78
C HIS A 33 8.80 -1.37 4.62
N ALA A 34 8.60 -2.66 4.92
CA ALA A 34 7.28 -3.27 4.86
C ALA A 34 6.28 -2.58 5.82
N ALA A 35 6.72 -2.16 7.01
CA ALA A 35 5.89 -1.41 7.94
C ALA A 35 5.50 -0.03 7.38
N GLU A 36 6.44 0.70 6.76
CA GLU A 36 6.14 1.96 6.08
C GLU A 36 5.10 1.79 4.97
N VAL A 37 5.28 0.79 4.10
CA VAL A 37 4.35 0.51 3.00
C VAL A 37 2.97 0.14 3.55
N GLN A 38 2.91 -0.68 4.61
CA GLN A 38 1.67 -1.06 5.28
C GLN A 38 0.90 0.16 5.82
N ALA A 39 1.61 1.13 6.41
CA ALA A 39 1.00 2.37 6.90
C ALA A 39 0.39 3.19 5.75
N LYS A 40 1.12 3.37 4.64
CA LYS A 40 0.61 4.10 3.47
C LYS A 40 -0.61 3.42 2.85
N ILE A 41 -0.60 2.10 2.75
CA ILE A 41 -1.76 1.31 2.29
C ILE A 41 -2.97 1.56 3.18
N THR A 42 -2.78 1.48 4.50
CA THR A 42 -3.87 1.66 5.47
C THR A 42 -4.49 3.06 5.36
N GLU A 43 -3.67 4.10 5.20
CA GLU A 43 -4.16 5.46 5.02
C GLU A 43 -4.90 5.63 3.69
N ALA A 44 -4.41 5.02 2.60
CA ALA A 44 -5.11 5.01 1.32
C ALA A 44 -6.46 4.27 1.40
N GLU A 45 -6.53 3.15 2.11
CA GLU A 45 -7.79 2.41 2.33
C GLU A 45 -8.80 3.24 3.13
N LYS A 46 -8.36 3.93 4.19
CA LYS A 46 -9.23 4.84 4.97
C LYS A 46 -9.70 6.02 4.13
N ALA A 47 -8.81 6.66 3.38
CA ALA A 47 -9.17 7.76 2.50
C ALA A 47 -10.19 7.31 1.45
N ALA A 48 -10.01 6.12 0.86
CA ALA A 48 -10.96 5.55 -0.09
C ALA A 48 -12.32 5.22 0.57
N ALA A 49 -12.33 4.72 1.81
CA ALA A 49 -13.55 4.46 2.56
C ALA A 49 -14.31 5.74 2.96
N ALA A 50 -13.58 6.80 3.33
CA ALA A 50 -14.15 8.11 3.68
C ALA A 50 -14.69 8.90 2.47
N GLN A 51 -14.26 8.55 1.25
CA GLN A 51 -14.72 9.17 0.00
C GLN A 51 -15.94 8.46 -0.62
N LYS A 52 -16.52 7.45 0.06
CA LYS A 52 -17.75 6.79 -0.39
C LYS A 52 -18.97 7.60 0.11
N PRO A 53 -19.76 8.24 -0.77
CA PRO A 53 -20.97 8.97 -0.38
C PRO A 53 -22.08 8.03 0.14
#